data_AF-A0AAV7JJW8-F1
#
_entry.id   AF-A0AAV7JJW8-F1
#
_cell.length_a   1.000
_cell.length_b   1.000
_cell.length_c   1.000
_cell.angle_alpha   90.00
_cell.angle_beta   90.00
_cell.angle_gamma   90.00
#
_symmetry.space_group_name_H-M   'P 1'
#
loop_
_entity.id
_entity.type
_entity.pdbx_description
1 polymer ?
#
loop_
_entity_poly.entity_id
_entity_poly.type
_entity_poly.pdbx_seq_one_letter_code
_entity_poly.pdbx_strand_id
1 'polypeptide(L)'
;MYSLDTTVLNFFDEFEIFISRFDITHLDNVKPDYILHKIIDMIGNPKNYGPTAEELFLISQEEDENRSLLNTKLLTRKFNWEMEEASRKCTNEAIWTAQTNAIQLQKFDYLECQAMPLRNYLMSFVMPTLTRGLVNISKSNPDDPIDYLAEFLFKNNPCID
;
A
#
# COMPACT_ATOMS: atom_id res chain seq x y z
N MET A 1 38.38 -71.24 -22.75
CA MET A 1 38.56 -71.63 -21.34
C MET A 1 38.68 -70.34 -20.55
N TYR A 2 37.54 -69.70 -20.24
CA TYR A 2 37.48 -68.44 -19.49
C TYR A 2 36.92 -68.75 -18.11
N SER A 3 37.81 -68.82 -17.13
CA SER A 3 37.47 -68.74 -15.72
C SER A 3 38.44 -67.73 -15.13
N LEU A 4 38.08 -66.46 -15.25
CA LEU A 4 38.53 -65.48 -14.27
C LEU A 4 37.26 -65.03 -13.58
N ASP A 5 37.13 -65.44 -12.33
CA ASP A 5 36.15 -64.87 -11.42
C ASP A 5 36.35 -63.35 -11.41
N THR A 6 35.45 -62.60 -12.04
CA THR A 6 35.36 -61.14 -11.94
C THR A 6 34.76 -60.78 -10.59
N THR A 7 35.45 -61.17 -9.50
CA THR A 7 35.04 -60.80 -8.15
C THR A 7 35.52 -59.38 -7.86
N VAL A 8 34.73 -58.63 -7.09
CA VAL A 8 35.06 -57.26 -6.64
C VAL A 8 36.46 -57.14 -6.00
N LEU A 9 36.99 -58.24 -5.45
CA LEU A 9 38.35 -58.32 -4.90
C LEU A 9 39.45 -58.14 -5.95
N ASN A 10 39.27 -58.69 -7.16
CA ASN A 10 40.26 -58.57 -8.23
C ASN A 10 40.39 -57.13 -8.72
N PHE A 11 39.28 -56.37 -8.73
CA PHE A 11 39.31 -54.95 -9.05
C PHE A 11 40.19 -54.18 -8.05
N PHE A 12 40.01 -54.40 -6.74
CA PHE A 12 40.82 -53.72 -5.74
C PHE A 12 42.29 -54.13 -5.80
N ASP A 13 42.60 -55.39 -6.07
CA ASP A 13 43.98 -55.84 -6.26
C ASP A 13 44.63 -55.21 -7.51
N GLU A 14 43.89 -55.07 -8.62
CA GLU A 14 44.37 -54.43 -9.87
C GLU A 14 44.68 -52.94 -9.69
N PHE A 15 43.89 -52.24 -8.89
CA PHE A 15 44.10 -50.82 -8.57
C PHE A 15 45.00 -50.61 -7.33
N GLU A 16 45.64 -51.66 -6.81
CA GLU A 16 46.47 -51.65 -5.59
C GLU A 16 45.77 -51.05 -4.36
N ILE A 17 44.45 -51.21 -4.28
CA ILE A 17 43.61 -50.71 -3.19
C ILE A 17 43.60 -51.74 -2.06
N PHE A 18 44.21 -51.38 -0.92
CA PHE A 18 44.28 -52.24 0.26
C PHE A 18 42.91 -52.46 0.91
N ILE A 19 42.44 -53.71 0.91
CA ILE A 19 41.18 -54.10 1.55
C ILE A 19 41.43 -54.43 3.03
N SER A 20 40.75 -53.71 3.93
CA SER A 20 40.73 -54.02 5.36
C SER A 20 39.48 -54.82 5.71
N ARG A 21 39.63 -56.04 6.22
CA ARG A 21 38.51 -56.89 6.65
C ARG A 21 38.18 -56.64 8.12
N PHE A 22 36.92 -56.32 8.40
CA PHE A 22 36.40 -56.18 9.76
C PHE A 22 35.48 -57.37 10.05
N ASP A 23 35.80 -58.14 11.09
CA ASP A 23 34.99 -59.27 11.51
C ASP A 23 33.87 -58.80 12.45
N ILE A 24 32.63 -58.96 12.01
CA ILE A 24 31.41 -58.49 12.68
C ILE A 24 30.73 -59.64 13.44
N THR A 25 31.26 -60.87 13.35
CA THR A 25 30.60 -62.08 13.89
C THR A 25 30.90 -62.33 15.38
N HIS A 26 31.96 -61.73 15.92
CA HIS A 26 32.33 -61.83 17.33
C HIS A 26 31.61 -60.76 18.17
N LEU A 27 30.72 -61.20 19.06
CA LEU A 27 29.82 -60.37 19.92
C LEU A 27 30.52 -59.27 20.73
N ASP A 28 31.81 -59.43 21.04
CA ASP A 28 32.60 -58.42 21.79
C ASP A 28 32.97 -57.18 20.94
N ASN A 29 32.93 -57.30 19.60
CA ASN A 29 33.27 -56.24 18.64
C ASN A 29 32.04 -55.53 18.03
N VAL A 30 30.82 -55.85 18.50
CA VAL A 30 29.55 -55.43 17.86
C VAL A 30 29.12 -53.99 18.24
N LYS A 31 29.83 -53.30 19.13
CA LYS A 31 29.51 -51.91 19.42
C LYS A 31 29.86 -51.04 18.20
N PRO A 32 28.90 -50.30 17.60
CA PRO A 32 29.15 -49.44 16.44
C PRO A 32 30.32 -48.47 16.66
N ASP A 33 30.49 -48.02 17.90
CA ASP A 33 31.60 -47.17 18.34
C ASP A 33 32.98 -47.81 18.15
N TYR A 34 33.14 -49.12 18.37
CA TYR A 34 34.43 -49.79 18.23
C TYR A 34 34.87 -49.86 16.77
N ILE A 35 33.91 -50.16 15.88
CA ILE A 35 34.15 -50.21 14.43
C ILE A 35 34.48 -48.80 13.92
N LEU A 36 33.72 -47.79 14.34
CA LEU A 36 33.98 -46.39 14.00
C LEU A 36 35.35 -45.93 14.51
N HIS A 37 35.73 -46.23 15.75
CA HIS A 37 37.04 -45.89 16.29
C HIS A 37 38.16 -46.53 15.48
N LYS A 38 38.03 -47.82 15.11
CA LYS A 38 39.02 -48.52 14.31
C LYS A 38 39.12 -47.97 12.87
N ILE A 39 38.00 -47.55 12.29
CA ILE A 39 37.96 -46.86 10.99
C ILE A 39 38.63 -45.49 11.10
N ILE A 40 38.36 -44.74 12.16
CA ILE A 40 38.96 -43.42 12.42
C ILE A 40 40.46 -43.54 12.66
N ASP A 41 40.93 -44.57 13.36
CA ASP A 41 42.35 -44.83 13.56
C ASP A 41 43.06 -45.21 12.24
N MET A 42 42.37 -45.94 11.36
CA MET A 42 42.91 -46.43 10.09
C MET A 42 42.93 -45.35 9.00
N ILE A 43 41.86 -44.54 8.89
CA ILE A 43 41.61 -43.60 7.79
C ILE A 43 41.77 -42.13 8.25
N GLY A 44 41.58 -41.86 9.54
CA GLY A 44 41.61 -40.53 10.15
C GLY A 44 40.23 -40.03 10.58
N ASN A 45 40.20 -38.94 11.36
CA ASN A 45 38.95 -38.28 11.77
C ASN A 45 38.11 -37.86 10.56
N PRO A 46 36.76 -37.97 10.62
CA PRO A 46 35.89 -37.51 9.56
C PRO A 46 36.17 -36.04 9.27
N LYS A 47 36.61 -35.75 8.05
CA LYS A 47 36.75 -34.38 7.58
C LYS A 47 35.45 -33.98 6.91
N ASN A 48 34.80 -32.95 7.44
CA ASN A 48 33.72 -32.30 6.71
C ASN A 48 34.37 -31.45 5.62
N TYR A 49 34.46 -32.00 4.41
CA TYR A 49 34.91 -31.24 3.26
C TYR A 49 33.79 -30.25 2.92
N GLY A 50 33.99 -28.99 3.33
CA GLY A 50 33.06 -27.91 3.00
C GLY A 50 32.99 -27.69 1.48
N PRO A 51 32.03 -26.88 1.01
CA PRO A 51 31.88 -26.58 -0.40
C PRO A 51 33.19 -26.06 -0.98
N THR A 52 33.50 -26.50 -2.19
CA THR A 52 34.65 -26.03 -2.96
C THR A 52 34.51 -24.55 -3.30
N ALA A 53 35.61 -23.87 -3.63
CA ALA A 53 35.59 -22.44 -3.93
C ALA A 53 34.67 -22.09 -5.12
N GLU A 54 34.56 -22.99 -6.10
CA GLU A 54 33.65 -22.84 -7.23
C GLU A 54 32.18 -23.00 -6.79
N GLU A 55 31.87 -23.98 -5.93
CA GLU A 55 30.54 -24.16 -5.36
C GLU A 55 30.10 -22.96 -4.49
N LEU A 56 31.02 -22.38 -3.70
CA LEU A 56 30.74 -21.18 -2.90
C LEU A 56 30.35 -19.97 -3.77
N PHE A 57 30.99 -19.79 -4.93
CA PHE A 57 30.66 -18.70 -5.85
C PHE A 57 29.25 -18.88 -6.46
N LEU A 58 28.91 -20.10 -6.87
CA LEU A 58 27.58 -20.41 -7.42
C LEU A 58 26.48 -20.21 -6.37
N ILE A 59 26.71 -20.64 -5.13
CA ILE A 59 25.78 -20.42 -4.01
C ILE A 59 25.57 -18.92 -3.79
N SER A 60 26.64 -18.12 -3.75
CA SER A 60 26.53 -16.66 -3.57
C SER A 60 25.78 -15.99 -4.72
N GLN A 61 26.02 -16.40 -5.96
CA GLN A 61 25.32 -15.85 -7.13
C GLN A 61 23.82 -16.18 -7.08
N GLU A 62 23.48 -17.43 -6.77
CA GLU A 62 22.09 -17.87 -6.61
C GLU A 62 21.40 -17.13 -5.46
N GLU A 63 22.10 -16.92 -4.34
CA GLU A 63 21.61 -16.12 -3.21
C GLU A 63 21.33 -14.68 -3.64
N ASP A 64 22.26 -14.02 -4.35
CA ASP A 64 22.09 -12.65 -4.83
C ASP A 64 20.93 -12.51 -5.83
N GLU A 65 20.79 -13.47 -6.76
CA GLU A 65 19.67 -13.55 -7.70
C GLU A 65 18.33 -13.71 -6.97
N ASN A 66 18.27 -14.64 -6.01
CA ASN A 66 17.10 -14.87 -5.18
C ASN A 66 16.74 -13.64 -4.33
N ARG A 67 17.75 -12.94 -3.78
CA ARG A 67 17.58 -11.69 -3.05
C ARG A 67 17.03 -10.58 -3.95
N SER A 68 17.56 -10.44 -5.15
CA SER A 68 17.10 -9.46 -6.14
C SER A 68 15.65 -9.74 -6.57
N LEU A 69 15.33 -11.00 -6.85
CA LEU A 69 13.97 -11.42 -7.21
C LEU A 69 12.99 -11.17 -6.07
N LEU A 70 13.38 -11.48 -4.83
CA LEU A 70 12.56 -11.23 -3.64
C LEU A 70 12.31 -9.73 -3.46
N ASN A 71 13.35 -8.91 -3.56
CA ASN A 71 13.24 -7.45 -3.47
C ASN A 71 12.28 -6.90 -4.53
N THR A 72 12.40 -7.35 -5.78
CA THR A 72 11.51 -6.94 -6.88
C THR A 72 10.07 -7.32 -6.59
N LYS A 73 9.81 -8.55 -6.15
CA LYS A 73 8.46 -9.01 -5.77
C LYS A 73 7.87 -8.20 -4.62
N LEU A 74 8.67 -7.86 -3.62
CA LEU A 74 8.25 -7.03 -2.48
C LEU A 74 7.89 -5.61 -2.92
N LEU A 75 8.70 -4.99 -3.79
CA LEU A 75 8.43 -3.68 -4.35
C LEU A 75 7.15 -3.68 -5.17
N THR A 76 6.96 -4.65 -6.07
CA THR A 76 5.72 -4.77 -6.86
C THR A 76 4.50 -4.98 -5.97
N ARG A 77 4.60 -5.84 -4.95
CA ARG A 77 3.50 -6.07 -3.99
C ARG A 77 3.14 -4.79 -3.23
N LYS A 78 4.16 -4.08 -2.74
CA LYS A 78 3.98 -2.81 -2.01
C LYS A 78 3.35 -1.76 -2.90
N PHE A 79 3.86 -1.60 -4.13
CA PHE A 79 3.34 -0.65 -5.10
C PHE A 79 1.88 -0.95 -5.46
N ASN A 80 1.53 -2.21 -5.73
CA ASN A 80 0.15 -2.61 -6.02
C ASN A 80 -0.78 -2.34 -4.83
N TRP A 81 -0.34 -2.64 -3.62
CA TRP A 81 -1.09 -2.32 -2.40
C TRP A 81 -1.31 -0.82 -2.22
N GLU A 82 -0.28 0.00 -2.44
CA GLU A 82 -0.37 1.46 -2.37
C GLU A 82 -1.31 2.02 -3.44
N MET A 83 -1.26 1.50 -4.67
CA MET A 83 -2.15 1.88 -5.77
C MET A 83 -3.61 1.51 -5.47
N GLU A 84 -3.86 0.30 -4.96
CA GLU A 84 -5.20 -0.15 -4.59
C GLU A 84 -5.77 0.69 -3.44
N GLU A 85 -4.97 0.96 -2.41
CA GLU A 85 -5.39 1.76 -1.28
C GLU A 85 -5.61 3.23 -1.65
N ALA A 86 -4.78 3.79 -2.55
CA ALA A 86 -4.98 5.12 -3.11
C ALA A 86 -6.27 5.19 -3.95
N SER A 87 -6.53 4.16 -4.75
CA SER A 87 -7.77 4.05 -5.53
C SER A 87 -9.00 3.99 -4.60
N ARG A 88 -8.95 3.17 -3.55
CA ARG A 88 -9.99 3.05 -2.53
C ARG A 88 -10.26 4.36 -1.79
N LYS A 89 -9.20 5.11 -1.46
CA LYS A 89 -9.33 6.44 -0.83
C LYS A 89 -9.96 7.44 -1.79
N CYS A 90 -9.47 7.51 -3.03
CA CYS A 90 -10.00 8.40 -4.06
C CYS A 90 -11.50 8.15 -4.33
N THR A 91 -11.92 6.88 -4.44
CA THR A 91 -13.34 6.56 -4.66
C THR A 91 -14.21 6.94 -3.45
N ASN A 92 -13.77 6.62 -2.24
CA ASN A 92 -14.49 6.99 -1.03
C ASN A 92 -14.59 8.51 -0.85
N GLU A 93 -13.51 9.24 -1.11
CA GLU A 93 -13.48 10.70 -1.08
C GLU A 93 -14.41 11.30 -2.14
N ALA A 94 -14.42 10.75 -3.36
CA ALA A 94 -15.33 11.18 -4.42
C ALA A 94 -16.81 10.97 -4.03
N ILE A 95 -17.14 9.83 -3.43
CA ILE A 95 -18.51 9.54 -2.95
C ILE A 95 -18.89 10.52 -1.83
N TRP A 96 -18.02 10.70 -0.85
CA TRP A 96 -18.28 11.59 0.29
C TRP A 96 -18.43 13.05 -0.15
N THR A 97 -17.56 13.53 -1.04
CA THR A 97 -17.63 14.89 -1.58
C THR A 97 -18.91 15.10 -2.40
N ALA A 98 -19.31 14.12 -3.23
CA ALA A 98 -20.56 14.20 -3.97
C ALA A 98 -21.78 14.27 -3.03
N GLN A 99 -21.84 13.44 -2.00
CA GLN A 99 -22.94 13.43 -1.03
C GLN A 99 -23.01 14.74 -0.22
N THR A 100 -21.87 15.23 0.25
CA THR A 100 -21.80 16.48 1.01
C THR A 100 -22.20 17.68 0.16
N ASN A 101 -21.75 17.76 -1.10
CA ASN A 101 -22.16 18.80 -2.03
C ASN A 101 -23.66 18.76 -2.32
N ALA A 102 -24.25 17.57 -2.51
CA ALA A 102 -25.68 17.43 -2.71
C ALA A 102 -26.49 17.95 -1.50
N ILE A 103 -26.04 17.65 -0.28
CA ILE A 103 -26.67 18.17 0.95
C ILE A 103 -26.52 19.68 1.05
N GLN A 104 -25.37 20.24 0.65
CA GLN A 104 -25.15 21.70 0.66
C GLN A 104 -26.08 22.42 -0.31
N LEU A 105 -26.24 21.91 -1.53
CA LEU A 105 -27.18 22.45 -2.52
C LEU A 105 -28.61 22.40 -2.00
N GLN A 106 -29.05 21.25 -1.48
CA GLN A 106 -30.39 21.12 -0.91
C GLN A 106 -30.63 22.10 0.25
N LYS A 107 -29.63 22.32 1.11
CA LYS A 107 -29.70 23.30 2.20
C LYS A 107 -29.83 24.73 1.66
N PHE A 108 -29.07 25.06 0.62
CA PHE A 108 -29.16 26.37 -0.04
C PHE A 108 -30.56 26.60 -0.61
N ASP A 109 -31.08 25.66 -1.39
CA ASP A 109 -32.41 25.75 -2.00
C ASP A 109 -33.52 25.88 -0.94
N TYR A 110 -33.40 25.14 0.17
CA TYR A 110 -34.33 25.24 1.29
C TYR A 110 -34.31 26.63 1.92
N LEU A 111 -33.12 27.21 2.16
CA LEU A 111 -32.98 28.56 2.70
C LEU A 111 -33.49 29.62 1.72
N GLU A 112 -33.26 29.44 0.42
CA GLU A 112 -33.80 30.34 -0.60
C GLU A 112 -35.33 30.29 -0.63
N CYS A 113 -35.93 29.11 -0.57
CA CYS A 113 -37.38 28.94 -0.44
C CYS A 113 -37.92 29.63 0.81
N GLN A 114 -37.23 29.52 1.95
CA GLN A 114 -37.62 30.18 3.20
C GLN A 114 -37.50 31.70 3.11
N ALA A 115 -36.51 32.21 2.39
CA ALA A 115 -36.30 33.64 2.18
C ALA A 115 -37.23 34.24 1.12
N MET A 116 -37.84 33.41 0.26
CA MET A 116 -38.68 33.85 -0.86
C MET A 116 -39.85 34.77 -0.44
N PRO A 117 -40.64 34.48 0.62
CA PRO A 117 -41.75 35.34 1.01
C PRO A 117 -41.29 36.73 1.44
N LEU A 118 -40.21 36.81 2.22
CA LEU A 118 -39.62 38.08 2.65
C LEU A 118 -39.06 38.85 1.46
N ARG A 119 -38.34 38.18 0.56
CA ARG A 119 -37.82 38.79 -0.66
C ARG A 119 -38.94 39.35 -1.53
N ASN A 120 -40.02 38.59 -1.73
CA ASN A 120 -41.17 39.05 -2.50
C ASN A 120 -41.82 40.27 -1.85
N TYR A 121 -42.00 40.26 -0.54
CA TYR A 121 -42.52 41.41 0.20
C TYR A 121 -41.64 42.65 -0.01
N LEU A 122 -40.33 42.51 0.19
CA LEU A 122 -39.40 43.63 -0.01
C LEU A 122 -39.44 44.12 -1.47
N MET A 123 -39.41 43.21 -2.45
CA MET A 123 -39.42 43.56 -3.88
C MET A 123 -40.72 44.25 -4.32
N SER A 124 -41.87 43.83 -3.80
CA SER A 124 -43.17 44.40 -4.17
C SER A 124 -43.47 45.72 -3.48
N PHE A 125 -43.15 45.83 -2.17
CA PHE A 125 -43.63 46.94 -1.35
C PHE A 125 -42.55 47.97 -1.02
N VAL A 126 -41.32 47.53 -0.75
CA VAL A 126 -40.27 48.41 -0.22
C VAL A 126 -39.33 48.91 -1.33
N MET A 127 -38.84 47.99 -2.16
CA MET A 127 -37.82 48.26 -3.17
C MET A 127 -38.23 49.33 -4.20
N PRO A 128 -39.47 49.38 -4.73
CA PRO A 128 -39.81 50.37 -5.73
C PRO A 128 -39.68 51.80 -5.20
N THR A 129 -40.16 52.07 -3.99
CA THR A 129 -40.10 53.40 -3.37
C THR A 129 -38.69 53.73 -2.89
N LEU A 130 -38.00 52.76 -2.28
CA LEU A 130 -36.62 52.91 -1.85
C LEU A 130 -35.68 53.22 -3.01
N THR A 131 -35.79 52.49 -4.12
CA THR A 131 -34.95 52.70 -5.31
C THR A 131 -35.15 54.10 -5.91
N ARG A 132 -36.40 54.58 -5.99
CA ARG A 132 -36.67 55.96 -6.43
C ARG A 132 -36.05 56.99 -5.49
N GLY A 133 -36.13 56.78 -4.18
CA GLY A 133 -35.51 57.66 -3.18
C GLY A 133 -33.99 57.70 -3.31
N LEU A 134 -33.35 56.55 -3.47
CA LEU A 134 -31.90 56.43 -3.67
C LEU A 134 -31.43 57.11 -4.97
N VAL A 135 -32.18 56.95 -6.06
CA VAL A 135 -31.90 57.66 -7.32
C VAL A 135 -32.02 59.17 -7.14
N ASN A 136 -32.98 59.64 -6.35
CA ASN A 136 -33.15 61.07 -6.09
C ASN A 136 -32.00 61.64 -5.23
N ILE A 137 -31.56 60.91 -4.20
CA ILE A 137 -30.39 61.29 -3.38
C ILE A 137 -29.13 61.43 -4.25
N SER A 138 -28.90 60.47 -5.14
CA SER A 138 -27.75 60.52 -6.06
C SER A 138 -27.78 61.75 -7.00
N LYS A 139 -28.96 62.33 -7.25
CA LYS A 139 -29.12 63.51 -8.10
C LYS A 139 -29.01 64.81 -7.30
N SER A 140 -29.62 64.87 -6.12
CA SER A 140 -29.68 66.08 -5.31
C SER A 140 -28.46 66.27 -4.41
N ASN A 141 -27.71 65.20 -4.10
CA ASN A 141 -26.59 65.18 -3.16
C ASN A 141 -26.85 66.05 -1.91
N PRO A 142 -27.88 65.73 -1.12
CA PRO A 142 -28.23 66.50 0.06
C PRO A 142 -27.15 66.37 1.14
N ASP A 143 -27.06 67.38 2.02
CA ASP A 143 -26.09 67.39 3.12
C ASP A 143 -26.28 66.23 4.11
N ASP A 144 -27.53 65.81 4.34
CA ASP A 144 -27.87 64.57 5.07
C ASP A 144 -28.71 63.62 4.18
N PRO A 145 -28.09 62.61 3.56
CA PRO A 145 -28.78 61.67 2.69
C PRO A 145 -29.69 60.69 3.44
N ILE A 146 -29.43 60.41 4.72
CA ILE A 146 -30.23 59.45 5.50
C ILE A 146 -31.56 60.11 5.90
N ASP A 147 -31.50 61.32 6.44
CA ASP A 147 -32.70 62.05 6.86
C ASP A 147 -33.58 62.41 5.65
N TYR A 148 -32.96 62.84 4.54
CA TYR A 148 -33.66 63.06 3.28
C TYR A 148 -34.36 61.80 2.75
N LEU A 149 -33.71 60.62 2.84
CA LEU A 149 -34.32 59.36 2.44
C LEU A 149 -35.51 59.01 3.33
N ALA A 150 -35.37 59.16 4.65
CA ALA A 150 -36.43 58.88 5.60
C ALA A 150 -37.66 59.75 5.32
N GLU A 151 -37.48 61.07 5.16
CA GLU A 151 -38.56 61.97 4.76
C GLU A 151 -39.20 61.55 3.43
N PHE A 152 -38.39 61.20 2.44
CA PHE A 152 -38.87 60.77 1.12
C PHE A 152 -39.72 59.50 1.22
N LEU A 153 -39.30 58.53 2.04
CA LEU A 153 -40.04 57.30 2.30
C LEU A 153 -41.36 57.57 3.04
N PHE A 154 -41.36 58.41 4.06
CA PHE A 154 -42.59 58.80 4.77
C PHE A 154 -43.59 59.49 3.85
N LYS A 155 -43.12 60.37 2.96
CA LYS A 155 -43.96 61.11 1.99
C LYS A 155 -44.54 60.21 0.88
N ASN A 156 -43.84 59.14 0.51
CA ASN A 156 -44.19 58.27 -0.62
C ASN A 156 -44.57 56.84 -0.20
N ASN A 157 -44.96 56.66 1.07
CA ASN A 157 -45.33 55.35 1.58
C ASN A 157 -46.56 54.81 0.82
N PRO A 158 -46.49 53.63 0.17
CA PRO A 158 -47.64 53.11 -0.55
C PRO A 158 -48.79 52.82 0.43
N CYS A 159 -49.94 53.46 0.23
CA CYS A 159 -51.18 53.06 0.91
C CYS A 159 -51.53 51.64 0.47
N ILE A 160 -51.68 50.73 1.42
CA ILE A 160 -52.13 49.37 1.20
C ILE A 160 -53.67 49.42 1.19
N ASP A 161 -54.29 49.31 0.01
CA ASP A 161 -55.72 48.98 -0.11
C ASP A 161 -55.95 47.46 0.12
#